data_AF-A0A7W9GXB2-F1
#
_entry.id   AF-A0A7W9GXB2-F1
#
_cell.length_a   1.000
_cell.length_b   1.000
_cell.length_c   1.000
_cell.angle_alpha   90.00
_cell.angle_beta   90.00
_cell.angle_gamma   90.00
#
_symmetry.space_group_name_H-M   'P 1'
#
loop_
_entity.id
_entity.type
_entity.pdbx_description
1 polymer ?
#
loop_
_entity_poly.entity_id
_entity_poly.type
_entity_poly.pdbx_seq_one_letter_code
_entity_poly.pdbx_strand_id
1 'polypeptide(L)'
;MTGDVVATCLLGGCNNPIRKPARGKAGKYCSPSHKARAGDARAEQDGRAERWKSNKAKRRREKRLEGVLWPVCLHCGQPYPQLNENSRCPNPECRRIRRNLRARVNTGAYRVRQRGGRVEPVDAMEVMQDDRGICYLCGRPTSGNLVGQEPGDPQLEHTEAVSDGGAHSPLAIRVAHRACNQIKGRRSVEEAGAIIATLPPVEVDEPVVVVRDLDEYAREMMAEIRRQSEASPSSA
;
A
#
# COMPACT_ATOMS: atom_id res chain seq x y z
N MET A 1 18.85 62.90 -13.81
CA MET A 1 20.23 62.41 -14.10
C MET A 1 20.15 61.02 -14.70
N THR A 2 20.14 60.93 -16.03
CA THR A 2 20.12 59.66 -16.76
C THR A 2 21.56 59.14 -16.84
N GLY A 3 21.93 58.17 -16.01
CA GLY A 3 23.28 57.57 -16.06
C GLY A 3 23.60 56.98 -17.44
N ASP A 4 24.85 57.09 -17.86
CA ASP A 4 25.31 56.68 -19.19
C ASP A 4 25.03 55.20 -19.45
N VAL A 5 24.57 54.91 -20.67
CA VAL A 5 24.42 53.55 -21.17
C VAL A 5 25.82 53.03 -21.52
N VAL A 6 26.21 51.93 -20.91
CA VAL A 6 27.57 51.39 -21.03
C VAL A 6 27.64 50.02 -21.71
N ALA A 7 26.50 49.34 -21.86
CA ALA A 7 26.40 48.06 -22.55
C ALA A 7 24.95 47.73 -22.92
N THR A 8 24.74 46.71 -23.73
CA THR A 8 23.45 46.04 -23.94
C THR A 8 23.38 44.74 -23.15
N CYS A 9 22.15 44.28 -22.87
CA CYS A 9 21.93 43.02 -22.16
C CYS A 9 22.50 41.81 -22.93
N LEU A 10 23.31 40.98 -22.26
CA LEU A 10 23.92 39.79 -22.86
C LEU A 10 22.95 38.60 -23.05
N LEU A 11 21.65 38.78 -22.86
CA LEU A 11 20.66 37.74 -23.17
C LEU A 11 20.29 37.88 -24.64
N GLY A 12 20.48 36.82 -25.44
CA GLY A 12 20.15 36.82 -26.87
C GLY A 12 18.72 37.33 -27.12
N GLY A 13 18.60 38.34 -27.98
CA GLY A 13 17.32 39.00 -28.31
C GLY A 13 16.88 40.12 -27.37
N CYS A 14 17.61 40.43 -26.29
CA CYS A 14 17.33 41.58 -25.44
C CYS A 14 18.27 42.76 -25.73
N ASN A 15 17.73 43.83 -26.30
CA ASN A 15 18.49 45.06 -26.61
C ASN A 15 18.36 46.15 -25.53
N ASN A 16 17.91 45.79 -24.32
CA ASN A 16 17.73 46.77 -23.27
C ASN A 16 19.08 47.36 -22.83
N PRO A 17 19.18 48.69 -22.69
CA PRO A 17 20.41 49.35 -22.28
C PRO A 17 20.74 49.04 -20.81
N ILE A 18 22.00 48.78 -20.54
CA ILE A 18 22.54 48.66 -19.18
C ILE A 18 23.20 49.98 -18.81
N ARG A 19 22.69 50.58 -17.74
CA ARG A 19 23.23 51.81 -17.17
C ARG A 19 24.27 51.48 -16.09
N LYS A 20 25.36 52.26 -16.06
CA LYS A 20 26.40 52.10 -15.04
C LYS A 20 25.90 52.62 -13.69
N PRO A 21 26.02 51.85 -12.59
CA PRO A 21 25.74 52.37 -11.26
C PRO A 21 26.76 53.45 -10.88
N ALA A 22 26.39 54.35 -9.97
CA ALA A 22 27.27 55.43 -9.50
C ALA A 22 28.60 54.91 -8.89
N ARG A 23 28.60 53.68 -8.35
CA ARG A 23 29.77 52.97 -7.86
C ARG A 23 29.72 51.51 -8.29
N GLY A 24 30.87 50.93 -8.66
CA GLY A 24 30.99 49.52 -9.06
C GLY A 24 30.92 49.27 -10.58
N LYS A 25 31.00 47.99 -10.96
CA LYS A 25 30.94 47.56 -12.36
C LYS A 25 29.48 47.45 -12.82
N ALA A 26 29.22 47.81 -14.08
CA ALA A 26 27.90 47.59 -14.67
C ALA A 26 27.57 46.10 -14.74
N GLY A 27 26.29 45.77 -14.57
CA GLY A 27 25.80 44.41 -14.72
C GLY A 27 25.96 43.90 -16.16
N LYS A 28 25.86 42.59 -16.35
CA LYS A 28 25.83 41.95 -17.68
C LYS A 28 24.42 41.81 -18.26
N TYR A 29 23.41 42.01 -17.41
CA TYR A 29 22.00 41.78 -17.74
C TYR A 29 21.17 42.95 -17.20
N CYS A 30 20.13 43.33 -17.94
CA CYS A 30 19.24 44.43 -17.54
C CYS A 30 18.29 44.05 -16.39
N SER A 31 18.16 42.77 -16.04
CA SER A 31 17.32 42.30 -14.92
C SER A 31 17.82 40.98 -14.32
N PRO A 32 17.44 40.65 -13.06
CA PRO A 32 17.69 39.33 -12.47
C PRO A 32 17.09 38.18 -13.29
N SER A 33 15.92 38.38 -13.90
CA SER A 33 15.28 37.39 -14.78
C SER A 33 16.13 37.09 -16.01
N HIS A 34 16.74 38.10 -16.65
CA HIS A 34 17.61 37.87 -17.81
C HIS A 34 18.92 37.18 -17.44
N LYS A 35 19.44 37.47 -16.23
CA LYS A 35 20.59 36.75 -15.68
C LYS A 35 20.25 35.27 -15.44
N ALA A 36 19.07 34.96 -14.91
CA ALA A 36 18.60 33.59 -14.70
C ALA A 36 18.45 32.84 -16.03
N ARG A 37 17.73 33.41 -17.00
CA ARG A 37 17.55 32.82 -18.34
C ARG A 37 18.88 32.54 -19.05
N ALA A 38 19.83 33.47 -18.97
CA ALA A 38 21.16 33.25 -19.54
C ALA A 38 21.99 32.20 -18.76
N GLY A 39 21.71 32.04 -17.46
CA GLY A 39 22.22 30.93 -16.66
C GLY A 39 21.67 29.59 -17.13
N ASP A 40 20.36 29.49 -17.30
CA ASP A 40 19.67 28.27 -17.77
C ASP A 40 20.13 27.87 -19.17
N ALA A 41 20.19 28.81 -20.11
CA ALA A 41 20.66 28.55 -21.47
C ALA A 41 22.10 28.02 -21.52
N ARG A 42 23.01 28.56 -20.68
CA ARG A 42 24.37 28.00 -20.53
C ARG A 42 24.36 26.64 -19.86
N ALA A 43 23.51 26.43 -18.86
CA ALA A 43 23.39 25.13 -18.21
C ALA A 43 22.88 24.06 -19.17
N GLU A 44 21.99 24.41 -20.09
CA GLU A 44 21.54 23.54 -21.19
C GLU A 44 22.69 23.25 -22.17
N GLN A 45 23.37 24.29 -22.66
CA GLN A 45 24.48 24.16 -23.62
C GLN A 45 25.64 23.31 -23.07
N ASP A 46 26.02 23.51 -21.80
CA ASP A 46 27.11 22.79 -21.15
C ASP A 46 26.68 21.42 -20.59
N GLY A 47 25.43 20.99 -20.80
CA GLY A 47 24.88 19.72 -20.29
C GLY A 47 24.65 19.66 -18.77
N ARG A 48 24.90 20.74 -18.03
CA ARG A 48 24.65 20.82 -16.57
C ARG A 48 23.17 20.66 -16.22
N ALA A 49 22.27 21.16 -17.07
CA ALA A 49 20.83 21.01 -16.89
C ALA A 49 20.43 19.52 -16.93
N GLU A 50 20.97 18.77 -17.88
CA GLU A 50 20.71 17.33 -18.02
C GLU A 50 21.31 16.54 -16.85
N ARG A 51 22.56 16.86 -16.46
CA ARG A 51 23.19 16.27 -15.27
C ARG A 51 22.39 16.55 -13.99
N TRP A 52 21.87 17.76 -13.84
CA TRP A 52 21.01 18.12 -12.71
C TRP A 52 19.68 17.35 -12.73
N LYS A 53 19.02 17.22 -13.89
CA LYS A 53 17.79 16.42 -14.04
C LYS A 53 18.03 14.95 -13.67
N SER A 54 19.11 14.36 -14.19
CA SER A 54 19.52 12.99 -13.90
C SER A 54 19.83 12.79 -12.41
N ASN A 55 20.65 13.67 -11.81
CA ASN A 55 20.97 13.62 -10.39
C ASN A 55 19.73 13.81 -9.51
N LYS A 56 18.81 14.70 -9.89
CA LYS A 56 17.54 14.92 -9.18
C LYS A 56 16.63 13.69 -9.27
N ALA A 57 16.54 13.04 -10.43
CA ALA A 57 15.81 11.79 -10.60
C ALA A 57 16.44 10.66 -9.78
N LYS A 58 17.78 10.55 -9.80
CA LYS A 58 18.55 9.60 -8.97
C LYS A 58 18.27 9.81 -7.48
N ARG A 59 18.43 11.03 -6.97
CA ARG A 59 18.13 11.39 -5.57
C ARG A 59 16.68 11.11 -5.19
N ARG A 60 15.72 11.36 -6.09
CA ARG A 60 14.31 11.01 -5.86
C ARG A 60 14.11 9.50 -5.76
N ARG A 61 14.78 8.71 -6.61
CA ARG A 61 14.75 7.24 -6.54
C ARG A 61 15.39 6.72 -5.25
N GLU A 62 16.57 7.23 -4.88
CA GLU A 62 17.27 6.87 -3.65
C GLU A 62 16.42 7.21 -2.41
N LYS A 63 15.93 8.45 -2.30
CA LYS A 63 15.04 8.85 -1.20
C LYS A 63 13.75 8.02 -1.15
N ARG A 64 13.23 7.62 -2.31
CA ARG A 64 12.06 6.74 -2.38
C ARG A 64 12.37 5.35 -1.84
N LEU A 65 13.59 4.83 -2.07
CA LEU A 65 14.08 3.54 -1.59
C LEU A 65 14.42 3.57 -0.08
N GLU A 66 14.99 4.67 0.41
CA GLU A 66 15.39 4.84 1.82
C GLU A 66 14.19 4.83 2.78
N GLY A 67 12.99 5.17 2.30
CA GLY A 67 11.73 5.08 3.04
C GLY A 67 10.86 3.86 2.67
N VAL A 68 11.39 2.87 1.95
CA VAL A 68 10.61 1.68 1.58
C VAL A 68 10.48 0.76 2.77
N LEU A 69 9.24 0.63 3.25
CA LEU A 69 8.87 -0.48 4.11
C LEU A 69 8.80 -1.75 3.26
N TRP A 70 9.18 -2.90 3.83
CA TRP A 70 9.09 -4.20 3.17
C TRP A 70 8.05 -5.08 3.86
N PRO A 71 6.77 -4.67 3.88
CA PRO A 71 5.73 -5.47 4.50
C PRO A 71 5.57 -6.81 3.79
N VAL A 72 5.07 -7.79 4.54
CA VAL A 72 4.70 -9.09 4.00
C VAL A 72 3.31 -9.02 3.39
N CYS A 73 3.15 -9.60 2.19
CA CYS A 73 1.84 -9.74 1.59
C CYS A 73 1.00 -10.76 2.38
N LEU A 74 -0.11 -10.32 2.96
CA LEU A 74 -1.05 -11.20 3.68
C LEU A 74 -1.74 -12.28 2.81
N HIS A 75 -1.47 -12.34 1.51
CA HIS A 75 -1.97 -13.40 0.63
C HIS A 75 -0.92 -14.43 0.24
N CYS A 76 0.27 -14.00 -0.16
CA CYS A 76 1.31 -14.90 -0.65
C CYS A 76 2.50 -15.03 0.32
N GLY A 77 2.48 -14.34 1.45
CA GLY A 77 3.57 -14.35 2.43
C GLY A 77 4.88 -13.71 1.94
N GLN A 78 4.93 -13.16 0.73
CA GLN A 78 6.14 -12.58 0.16
C GLN A 78 6.31 -11.12 0.60
N PRO A 79 7.53 -10.70 1.02
CA PRO A 79 7.83 -9.28 1.21
C PRO A 79 7.68 -8.53 -0.11
N TYR A 80 7.27 -7.27 -0.04
CA TYR A 80 7.23 -6.41 -1.22
C TYR A 80 7.60 -4.96 -0.88
N PRO A 81 8.20 -4.22 -1.82
CA PRO A 81 8.57 -2.84 -1.56
C PRO A 81 7.32 -1.96 -1.49
N GLN A 82 7.03 -1.40 -0.33
CA GLN A 82 5.99 -0.41 -0.12
C GLN A 82 6.54 0.98 -0.44
N LEU A 83 6.31 1.44 -1.66
CA LEU A 83 6.79 2.73 -2.16
C LEU A 83 5.97 3.94 -1.65
N ASN A 84 4.80 3.69 -1.07
CA ASN A 84 3.88 4.62 -0.41
C ASN A 84 2.82 3.84 0.40
N GLU A 85 2.03 4.52 1.23
CA GLU A 85 0.95 3.92 2.06
C GLU A 85 -0.06 3.06 1.26
N ASN A 86 -0.22 3.36 -0.03
CA ASN A 86 -1.16 2.69 -0.94
C ASN A 86 -0.52 1.56 -1.75
N SER A 87 0.80 1.35 -1.62
CA SER A 87 1.50 0.31 -2.36
C SER A 87 1.02 -1.05 -1.88
N ARG A 88 0.63 -1.89 -2.82
CA ARG A 88 0.15 -3.25 -2.57
C ARG A 88 1.13 -4.25 -3.17
N CYS A 89 0.98 -5.52 -2.79
CA CYS A 89 1.76 -6.60 -3.37
C CYS A 89 1.74 -6.53 -4.92
N PRO A 90 2.91 -6.55 -5.58
CA PRO A 90 3.00 -6.44 -7.03
C PRO A 90 2.61 -7.74 -7.76
N ASN A 91 2.40 -8.85 -7.04
CA ASN A 91 1.97 -10.11 -7.63
C ASN A 91 0.56 -9.95 -8.28
N PRO A 92 0.40 -10.22 -9.59
CA PRO A 92 -0.88 -10.13 -10.29
C PRO A 92 -2.00 -10.96 -9.66
N GLU A 93 -1.67 -12.14 -9.14
CA GLU A 93 -2.64 -13.02 -8.48
C GLU A 93 -3.14 -12.43 -7.18
N CYS A 94 -2.25 -11.90 -6.34
CA CYS A 94 -2.63 -11.19 -5.12
C CYS A 94 -3.54 -9.99 -5.42
N ARG A 95 -3.28 -9.26 -6.51
CA ARG A 95 -4.17 -8.17 -6.95
C ARG A 95 -5.56 -8.67 -7.36
N ARG A 96 -5.62 -9.80 -8.08
CA ARG A 96 -6.89 -10.45 -8.47
C ARG A 96 -7.67 -10.88 -7.23
N ILE A 97 -7.01 -11.54 -6.28
CA ILE A 97 -7.60 -11.97 -5.00
C ILE A 97 -8.18 -10.77 -4.25
N ARG A 98 -7.40 -9.70 -4.05
CA ARG A 98 -7.89 -8.48 -3.39
C ARG A 98 -9.10 -7.85 -4.07
N ARG A 99 -9.10 -7.80 -5.40
CA ARG A 99 -10.25 -7.31 -6.17
C ARG A 99 -11.50 -8.13 -5.89
N ASN A 100 -11.36 -9.45 -5.89
CA ASN A 100 -12.47 -10.37 -5.60
C ASN A 100 -12.97 -10.22 -4.16
N LEU A 101 -12.07 -10.10 -3.18
CA LEU A 101 -12.44 -9.85 -1.78
C LEU A 101 -13.17 -8.53 -1.61
N ARG A 102 -12.68 -7.45 -2.24
CA ARG A 102 -13.36 -6.16 -2.23
C ARG A 102 -14.76 -6.25 -2.84
N ALA A 103 -14.93 -7.00 -3.93
CA ALA A 103 -16.24 -7.23 -4.53
C ALA A 103 -17.18 -8.00 -3.58
N ARG A 104 -16.69 -9.01 -2.86
CA ARG A 104 -17.46 -9.75 -1.85
C ARG A 104 -17.89 -8.85 -0.69
N VAL A 105 -16.97 -8.08 -0.12
CA VAL A 105 -17.26 -7.09 0.93
C VAL A 105 -18.30 -6.08 0.46
N ASN A 106 -18.11 -5.49 -0.72
CA ASN A 106 -19.06 -4.54 -1.30
C ASN A 106 -20.44 -5.15 -1.55
N THR A 107 -20.51 -6.44 -1.93
CA THR A 107 -21.78 -7.15 -2.09
C THR A 107 -22.51 -7.30 -0.76
N GLY A 108 -21.77 -7.62 0.31
CA GLY A 108 -22.31 -7.64 1.68
C GLY A 108 -22.83 -6.28 2.12
N ALA A 109 -22.02 -5.23 1.94
CA ALA A 109 -22.39 -3.85 2.21
C ALA A 109 -23.65 -3.43 1.43
N TYR A 110 -23.74 -3.77 0.15
CA TYR A 110 -24.91 -3.49 -0.69
C TYR A 110 -26.18 -4.14 -0.13
N ARG A 111 -26.12 -5.42 0.25
CA ARG A 111 -27.27 -6.13 0.84
C ARG A 111 -27.77 -5.49 2.13
N VAL A 112 -26.85 -5.01 2.98
CA VAL A 112 -27.20 -4.29 4.22
C VAL A 112 -27.86 -2.94 3.91
N ARG A 113 -27.32 -2.15 2.95
CA ARG A 113 -27.94 -0.87 2.53
C ARG A 113 -29.36 -1.04 2.01
N GLN A 114 -29.61 -2.08 1.22
CA GLN A 114 -30.95 -2.38 0.67
C GLN A 114 -32.00 -2.64 1.78
N ARG A 115 -31.56 -2.98 2.99
CA ARG A 115 -32.42 -3.20 4.15
C ARG A 115 -32.39 -2.04 5.15
N GLY A 116 -31.79 -0.91 4.79
CA GLY A 116 -31.67 0.26 5.68
C GLY A 116 -30.67 0.07 6.83
N GLY A 117 -29.84 -0.97 6.78
CA GLY A 117 -28.87 -1.27 7.84
C GLY A 117 -27.64 -0.37 7.79
N ARG A 118 -26.91 -0.33 8.92
CA ARG A 118 -25.67 0.44 9.07
C ARG A 118 -24.52 -0.21 8.32
N VAL A 119 -23.77 0.60 7.57
CA VAL A 119 -22.59 0.16 6.81
C VAL A 119 -21.40 1.03 7.13
N GLU A 120 -20.30 0.38 7.52
CA GLU A 120 -18.98 0.96 7.70
C GLU A 120 -17.99 0.31 6.73
N PRO A 121 -16.88 0.97 6.40
CA PRO A 121 -15.81 0.35 5.64
C PRO A 121 -15.26 -0.87 6.40
N VAL A 122 -15.09 -1.99 5.69
CA VAL A 122 -14.49 -3.22 6.20
C VAL A 122 -13.34 -3.62 5.27
N ASP A 123 -12.15 -3.85 5.80
CA ASP A 123 -11.07 -4.51 5.09
C ASP A 123 -11.03 -5.99 5.51
N ALA A 124 -11.16 -6.89 4.53
CA ALA A 124 -11.20 -8.32 4.78
C ALA A 124 -9.91 -8.85 5.43
N MET A 125 -8.77 -8.24 5.13
CA MET A 125 -7.49 -8.65 5.66
C MET A 125 -7.27 -8.16 7.09
N GLU A 126 -7.77 -6.97 7.43
CA GLU A 126 -7.77 -6.48 8.80
C GLU A 126 -8.63 -7.40 9.69
N VAL A 127 -9.84 -7.76 9.25
CA VAL A 127 -10.69 -8.72 9.99
C VAL A 127 -9.98 -10.07 10.18
N MET A 128 -9.34 -10.59 9.11
CA MET A 128 -8.58 -11.84 9.19
C MET A 128 -7.42 -11.75 10.21
N GLN A 129 -6.76 -10.60 10.26
CA GLN A 129 -5.66 -10.35 11.17
C GLN A 129 -6.14 -10.22 12.62
N ASP A 130 -7.22 -9.47 12.84
CA ASP A 130 -7.83 -9.26 14.15
C ASP A 130 -8.34 -10.58 14.75
N ASP A 131 -8.95 -11.42 13.92
CA ASP A 131 -9.42 -12.75 14.31
C ASP A 131 -8.33 -13.82 14.32
N ARG A 132 -7.11 -13.47 13.88
CA ARG A 132 -5.95 -14.36 13.80
C ARG A 132 -6.22 -15.65 13.03
N GLY A 133 -7.11 -15.57 12.04
CA GLY A 133 -7.57 -16.75 11.30
C GLY A 133 -8.27 -17.80 12.15
N ILE A 134 -8.81 -17.42 13.31
CA ILE A 134 -9.60 -18.32 14.17
C ILE A 134 -11.08 -18.16 13.83
N CYS A 135 -11.74 -19.27 13.56
CA CYS A 135 -13.18 -19.31 13.34
C CYS A 135 -13.93 -18.93 14.61
N TYR A 136 -14.67 -17.81 14.61
CA TYR A 136 -15.39 -17.35 15.81
C TYR A 136 -16.53 -18.29 16.25
N LEU A 137 -17.01 -19.16 15.36
CA LEU A 137 -18.10 -20.09 15.64
C LEU A 137 -17.66 -21.35 16.38
N CYS A 138 -16.46 -21.86 16.08
CA CYS A 138 -15.97 -23.12 16.66
C CYS A 138 -14.66 -22.96 17.45
N GLY A 139 -14.02 -21.79 17.40
CA GLY A 139 -12.78 -21.48 18.09
C GLY A 139 -11.52 -22.12 17.48
N ARG A 140 -11.62 -22.78 16.32
CA ARG A 140 -10.48 -23.47 15.69
C ARG A 140 -9.86 -22.66 14.55
N PRO A 141 -8.57 -22.88 14.23
CA PRO A 141 -7.91 -22.23 13.10
C PRO A 141 -8.59 -22.57 11.77
N THR A 142 -8.64 -21.61 10.85
CA THR A 142 -8.97 -21.81 9.44
C THR A 142 -7.73 -22.23 8.64
N SER A 143 -7.93 -22.86 7.48
CA SER A 143 -6.87 -23.19 6.52
C SER A 143 -6.93 -22.31 5.28
N GLY A 144 -5.88 -22.31 4.45
CA GLY A 144 -5.94 -21.71 3.11
C GLY A 144 -6.13 -20.19 3.08
N ASN A 145 -7.12 -19.69 2.34
CA ASN A 145 -7.28 -18.24 2.12
C ASN A 145 -8.74 -17.80 1.91
N LEU A 146 -9.00 -16.49 2.08
CA LEU A 146 -10.35 -15.91 2.03
C LEU A 146 -11.09 -16.08 0.68
N VAL A 147 -10.40 -16.43 -0.42
CA VAL A 147 -11.07 -16.71 -1.70
C VAL A 147 -11.34 -18.18 -1.96
N GLY A 148 -10.76 -19.06 -1.16
CA GLY A 148 -10.87 -20.51 -1.25
C GLY A 148 -12.31 -21.03 -1.11
N GLN A 149 -12.48 -22.32 -1.43
CA GLN A 149 -13.77 -23.00 -1.51
C GLN A 149 -13.82 -24.28 -0.65
N GLU A 150 -12.74 -24.62 0.04
CA GLU A 150 -12.65 -25.79 0.89
C GLU A 150 -13.41 -25.58 2.21
N PRO A 151 -13.84 -26.66 2.89
CA PRO A 151 -14.57 -26.57 4.16
C PRO A 151 -13.86 -25.74 5.24
N GLY A 152 -12.52 -25.85 5.31
CA GLY A 152 -11.65 -25.15 6.25
C GLY A 152 -11.26 -23.73 5.84
N ASP A 153 -11.61 -23.28 4.63
CA ASP A 153 -11.22 -21.94 4.18
C ASP A 153 -11.95 -20.84 4.97
N PRO A 154 -11.27 -19.74 5.34
CA PRO A 154 -11.89 -18.62 6.03
C PRO A 154 -12.87 -17.90 5.10
N GLN A 155 -13.98 -17.47 5.66
CA GLN A 155 -14.95 -16.57 5.03
C GLN A 155 -15.28 -15.45 6.00
N LEU A 156 -15.54 -14.26 5.45
CA LEU A 156 -16.11 -13.15 6.23
C LEU A 156 -17.59 -13.41 6.43
N GLU A 157 -18.01 -13.44 7.68
CA GLU A 157 -19.39 -13.73 8.07
C GLU A 157 -19.90 -12.66 9.02
N HIS A 158 -21.15 -12.26 8.82
CA HIS A 158 -21.84 -11.39 9.75
C HIS A 158 -22.25 -12.19 10.99
N THR A 159 -21.84 -11.74 12.17
CA THR A 159 -22.20 -12.31 13.47
C THR A 159 -23.73 -12.38 13.62
N GLU A 160 -24.41 -11.27 13.36
CA GLU A 160 -25.86 -11.20 13.19
C GLU A 160 -26.23 -11.24 11.71
N ALA A 161 -27.19 -12.08 11.32
CA ALA A 161 -27.56 -12.21 9.92
C ALA A 161 -28.12 -10.87 9.37
N VAL A 162 -27.75 -10.54 8.13
CA VAL A 162 -28.26 -9.33 7.45
C VAL A 162 -29.78 -9.34 7.28
N SER A 163 -30.44 -10.51 7.35
CA SER A 163 -31.91 -10.59 7.32
C SER A 163 -32.56 -10.07 8.59
N ASP A 164 -31.83 -10.07 9.70
CA ASP A 164 -32.35 -9.85 11.04
C ASP A 164 -31.93 -8.47 11.57
N GLY A 165 -31.24 -7.67 10.75
CA GLY A 165 -30.79 -6.32 11.08
C GLY A 165 -29.27 -6.19 11.19
N GLY A 166 -28.51 -7.27 11.00
CA GLY A 166 -27.06 -7.29 11.16
C GLY A 166 -26.33 -6.19 10.37
N ALA A 167 -25.47 -5.45 11.07
CA ALA A 167 -24.69 -4.36 10.51
C ALA A 167 -23.52 -4.86 9.66
N HIS A 168 -23.12 -4.10 8.63
CA HIS A 168 -21.86 -4.34 7.92
C HIS A 168 -20.77 -3.45 8.51
N SER A 169 -20.12 -3.90 9.58
CA SER A 169 -19.05 -3.16 10.26
C SER A 169 -17.90 -4.07 10.70
N PRO A 170 -16.70 -3.52 10.99
CA PRO A 170 -15.58 -4.31 11.49
C PRO A 170 -15.91 -5.11 12.76
N LEU A 171 -16.81 -4.61 13.61
CA LEU A 171 -17.25 -5.30 14.84
C LEU A 171 -18.26 -6.42 14.57
N ALA A 172 -19.05 -6.32 13.50
CA ALA A 172 -20.10 -7.27 13.17
C ALA A 172 -19.63 -8.36 12.18
N ILE A 173 -18.56 -8.12 11.43
CA ILE A 173 -17.96 -9.09 10.51
C ILE A 173 -16.82 -9.83 11.21
N ARG A 174 -16.84 -11.16 11.16
CA ARG A 174 -15.82 -12.04 11.76
C ARG A 174 -15.42 -13.16 10.80
N VAL A 175 -14.31 -13.83 11.07
CA VAL A 175 -13.82 -14.99 10.32
C VAL A 175 -14.51 -16.25 10.77
N ALA A 176 -15.10 -16.99 9.84
CA ALA A 176 -15.59 -18.35 10.07
C ALA A 176 -15.05 -19.31 9.01
N HIS A 177 -14.93 -20.60 9.33
CA HIS A 177 -14.79 -21.64 8.31
C HIS A 177 -15.97 -21.57 7.34
N ARG A 178 -15.73 -21.87 6.06
CA ARG A 178 -16.80 -22.00 5.08
C ARG A 178 -17.89 -22.97 5.53
N ALA A 179 -17.50 -24.15 6.06
CA ALA A 179 -18.46 -25.15 6.54
C ALA A 179 -19.28 -24.64 7.73
N CYS A 180 -18.62 -24.05 8.73
CA CYS A 180 -19.31 -23.46 9.89
C CYS A 180 -20.24 -22.32 9.48
N ASN A 181 -19.83 -21.48 8.52
CA ASN A 181 -20.67 -20.40 8.00
C ASN A 181 -21.95 -20.95 7.33
N GLN A 182 -21.83 -21.99 6.51
CA GLN A 182 -23.00 -22.65 5.89
C GLN A 182 -23.96 -23.22 6.94
N ILE A 183 -23.42 -23.81 8.02
CA ILE A 183 -24.22 -24.32 9.14
C ILE A 183 -24.89 -23.18 9.91
N LYS A 184 -24.21 -22.05 10.12
CA LYS A 184 -24.83 -20.87 10.73
C LYS A 184 -26.00 -20.39 9.88
N GLY A 185 -25.76 -20.02 8.63
CA GLY A 185 -26.79 -19.46 7.76
C GLY A 185 -27.50 -18.27 8.43
N ARG A 186 -28.80 -18.41 8.74
CA ARG A 186 -29.59 -17.40 9.47
C ARG A 186 -29.72 -17.64 10.98
N ARG A 187 -29.18 -18.73 11.49
CA ARG A 187 -29.25 -19.07 12.93
C ARG A 187 -28.45 -18.08 13.76
N SER A 188 -28.77 -17.99 15.05
CA SER A 188 -27.92 -17.27 15.99
C SER A 188 -26.55 -17.97 16.14
N VAL A 189 -25.59 -17.28 16.73
CA VAL A 189 -24.26 -17.83 17.01
C VAL A 189 -24.36 -19.04 17.95
N GLU A 190 -25.23 -18.96 18.95
CA GLU A 190 -25.46 -20.00 19.95
C GLU A 190 -26.08 -21.26 19.31
N GLU A 191 -27.12 -21.07 18.50
CA GLU A 191 -27.78 -22.17 17.77
C GLU A 191 -26.80 -22.86 16.81
N ALA A 192 -26.02 -22.08 16.05
CA ALA A 192 -25.02 -22.61 15.14
C ALA A 192 -23.91 -23.36 15.90
N GLY A 193 -23.43 -22.79 17.00
CA GLY A 193 -22.40 -23.39 17.86
C GLY A 193 -22.84 -24.73 18.45
N ALA A 194 -24.08 -24.83 18.91
CA ALA A 194 -24.65 -26.08 19.41
C ALA A 194 -24.66 -27.18 18.33
N ILE A 195 -25.04 -26.86 17.10
CA ILE A 195 -25.00 -27.81 15.98
C ILE A 195 -23.55 -28.19 15.64
N ILE A 196 -22.67 -27.19 15.48
CA ILE A 196 -21.26 -27.40 15.14
C ILE A 196 -20.55 -28.29 16.17
N ALA A 197 -20.88 -28.15 17.46
CA ALA A 197 -20.31 -28.97 18.52
C ALA A 197 -20.66 -30.48 18.40
N THR A 198 -21.74 -30.83 17.69
CA THR A 198 -22.13 -32.23 17.44
C THR A 198 -21.49 -32.84 16.19
N LEU A 199 -20.87 -32.03 15.35
CA LEU A 199 -20.28 -32.45 14.08
C LEU A 199 -18.79 -32.76 14.25
N PRO A 200 -18.22 -33.62 13.38
CA PRO A 200 -16.78 -33.83 13.35
C PRO A 200 -16.05 -32.50 13.12
N PRO A 201 -14.84 -32.36 13.67
CA PRO A 201 -14.04 -31.15 13.47
C PRO A 201 -13.77 -30.91 11.99
N VAL A 202 -13.82 -29.65 11.58
CA VAL A 202 -13.33 -29.24 10.26
C VAL A 202 -11.82 -29.49 10.23
N GLU A 203 -11.39 -30.39 9.36
CA GLU A 203 -9.98 -30.68 9.15
C GLU A 203 -9.29 -29.49 8.47
N VAL A 204 -8.13 -29.12 9.00
CA VAL A 204 -7.30 -28.02 8.50
C VAL A 204 -5.88 -28.54 8.32
N ASP A 205 -5.51 -28.82 7.07
CA ASP A 205 -4.19 -29.40 6.76
C ASP A 205 -3.05 -28.43 7.08
N GLU A 206 -3.22 -27.16 6.74
CA GLU A 206 -2.28 -26.08 7.00
C GLU A 206 -3.00 -24.87 7.59
N PRO A 207 -2.91 -24.63 8.92
CA PRO A 207 -3.58 -23.51 9.55
C PRO A 207 -2.99 -22.19 9.07
N VAL A 208 -3.85 -21.20 8.87
CA VAL A 208 -3.40 -19.84 8.53
C VAL A 208 -2.68 -19.24 9.74
N VAL A 209 -1.36 -19.11 9.63
CA VAL A 209 -0.55 -18.41 10.63
C VAL A 209 -0.61 -16.91 10.34
N VAL A 210 -1.40 -16.17 11.13
CA VAL A 210 -1.36 -14.71 11.11
C VAL A 210 -0.25 -14.24 12.06
N VAL A 211 0.84 -13.74 11.49
CA VAL A 211 2.00 -13.28 12.27
C VAL A 211 1.62 -12.02 13.07
N ARG A 212 1.80 -12.07 14.40
CA ARG A 212 1.34 -11.03 15.34
C ARG A 212 2.11 -9.70 15.22
N ASP A 213 3.36 -9.77 14.76
CA ASP A 213 4.24 -8.62 14.60
C ASP A 213 4.92 -8.73 13.22
N LEU A 214 4.26 -8.16 12.22
CA LEU A 214 4.79 -8.11 10.85
C LEU A 214 6.12 -7.35 10.79
N ASP A 215 6.37 -6.42 11.73
CA ASP A 215 7.61 -5.66 11.80
C ASP A 215 8.75 -6.48 12.38
N GLU A 216 8.48 -7.33 13.39
CA GLU A 216 9.45 -8.32 13.89
C GLU A 216 9.79 -9.36 12.82
N TYR A 217 8.78 -9.97 12.19
CA TYR A 217 9.01 -10.95 11.13
C TYR A 217 9.69 -10.36 9.90
N ALA A 218 9.34 -9.14 9.49
CA ALA A 218 10.04 -8.45 8.41
C ALA A 218 11.50 -8.16 8.79
N ARG A 219 11.78 -7.77 10.05
CA ARG A 219 13.15 -7.58 10.54
C ARG A 219 13.96 -8.87 10.49
N GLU A 220 13.40 -9.98 10.99
CA GLU A 220 14.06 -11.29 10.98
C GLU A 220 14.31 -11.80 9.55
N MET A 221 13.31 -11.70 8.69
CA MET A 221 13.43 -12.13 7.29
C MET A 221 14.43 -11.28 6.50
N MET A 222 14.46 -9.96 6.72
CA MET A 222 15.45 -9.09 6.09
C MET A 222 16.88 -9.35 6.63
N ALA A 223 17.01 -9.70 7.91
CA ALA A 223 18.28 -10.13 8.47
C ALA A 223 18.75 -11.46 7.82
N GLU A 224 17.85 -12.40 7.60
CA GLU A 224 18.15 -13.66 6.91
C GLU A 224 18.56 -13.45 5.45
N ILE A 225 17.83 -12.62 4.70
CA ILE A 225 18.20 -12.25 3.32
C ILE A 225 19.60 -11.64 3.28
N ARG A 226 19.94 -10.77 4.24
CA ARG A 226 21.28 -10.19 4.35
C ARG A 226 22.33 -11.28 4.59
N ARG A 227 22.11 -12.20 5.55
CA ARG A 227 23.02 -13.33 5.81
C ARG A 227 23.26 -14.19 4.56
N GLN A 228 22.21 -14.53 3.81
CA GLN A 228 22.32 -15.33 2.59
C GLN A 228 23.08 -14.61 1.47
N SER A 229 22.90 -13.29 1.37
CA SER A 229 23.64 -12.47 0.40
C SER A 229 25.13 -12.35 0.72
N GLU A 230 25.50 -12.40 2.01
CA GLU A 230 26.89 -12.37 2.48
C GLU A 230 27.55 -13.76 2.40
N ALA A 231 26.76 -14.83 2.55
CA ALA A 231 27.24 -16.21 2.54
C ALA A 231 27.42 -16.81 1.14
N SER A 232 26.87 -16.19 0.08
CA SER A 232 27.09 -16.62 -1.30
C SER A 232 28.49 -16.20 -1.73
N PRO A 233 29.48 -17.11 -1.83
CA PRO A 233 30.81 -16.75 -2.27
C PRO A 233 30.68 -16.26 -3.71
N SER A 234 31.32 -15.13 -4.02
CA SER A 234 31.50 -14.69 -5.40
C SER A 234 32.13 -15.85 -6.18
N SER A 235 31.33 -16.57 -6.96
CA SER A 235 31.80 -17.63 -7.84
C SER A 235 32.76 -16.98 -8.83
N ALA A 236 34.05 -17.14 -8.55
CA ALA A 236 35.18 -16.79 -9.40
C ALA A 236 35.36 -17.86 -10.50
#